data_AF-A0A3N1K6M3-F1
#
_entry.id   AF-A0A3N1K6M3-F1
#
_cell.length_a   1.000
_cell.length_b   1.000
_cell.length_c   1.000
_cell.angle_alpha   90.00
_cell.angle_beta   90.00
_cell.angle_gamma   90.00
#
_symmetry.space_group_name_H-M   'P 1'
#
loop_
_entity.id
_entity.type
_entity.pdbx_description
1 polymer ?
#
loop_
_entity_poly.entity_id
_entity_poly.type
_entity_poly.pdbx_seq_one_letter_code
_entity_poly.pdbx_strand_id
1 'polypeptide(L)'
;MKWGRIVPIAALVVVAATTAGCATQSGDGGGPESSGDDGIKASSCVDWVTLPTAADRRTESDLVVDAEVTRTDRTVERGGIYDVYEATVTDVSKGSAPGDTIDVISTSDQCTTSGEPVEYVDSDALADEGTYRLYLTKADPDDDSVWRLVVPGAADPLTTG
;
A
#
# COMPACT_ATOMS: atom_id res chain seq x y z
N MET A 1 -1.55 33.77 -41.84
CA MET A 1 -2.58 34.05 -40.82
C MET A 1 -1.91 34.78 -39.67
N LYS A 2 -2.56 35.83 -39.19
CA LYS A 2 -1.98 36.95 -38.43
C LYS A 2 -1.82 36.58 -36.95
N TRP A 3 -0.63 36.78 -36.38
CA TRP A 3 -0.37 36.72 -34.94
C TRP A 3 -1.18 37.78 -34.16
N GLY A 4 -1.68 37.41 -32.98
CA GLY A 4 -2.18 38.33 -31.94
C GLY A 4 -1.77 37.78 -30.58
N ARG A 5 -0.74 38.35 -29.94
CA ARG A 5 -0.75 39.49 -28.99
C ARG A 5 -1.36 39.16 -27.61
N ILE A 6 -0.43 39.11 -26.66
CA ILE A 6 -0.52 39.19 -25.20
C ILE A 6 -1.35 40.39 -24.74
N VAL A 7 -2.17 40.20 -23.70
CA VAL A 7 -2.62 41.25 -22.77
C VAL A 7 -2.57 40.68 -21.35
N PRO A 8 -1.82 41.28 -20.40
CA PRO A 8 -1.89 40.94 -18.99
C PRO A 8 -2.77 41.94 -18.22
N ILE A 9 -2.95 41.65 -16.92
CA ILE A 9 -3.33 42.55 -15.81
C ILE A 9 -4.79 42.47 -15.37
N ALA A 10 -5.00 41.91 -14.16
CA ALA A 10 -5.48 42.69 -13.01
C ALA A 10 -5.41 41.82 -11.75
N ALA A 11 -4.44 42.13 -10.87
CA ALA A 11 -4.46 41.71 -9.48
C ALA A 11 -5.58 42.47 -8.76
N LEU A 12 -6.37 41.77 -7.95
CA LEU A 12 -7.35 42.37 -7.06
C LEU A 12 -7.14 41.79 -5.67
N VAL A 13 -6.36 42.54 -4.88
CA VAL A 13 -6.12 42.31 -3.46
C VAL A 13 -7.36 42.78 -2.71
N VAL A 14 -8.02 41.88 -1.99
CA VAL A 14 -9.06 42.23 -1.02
C VAL A 14 -8.50 41.98 0.38
N VAL A 15 -8.16 43.07 1.07
CA VAL A 15 -7.87 43.07 2.50
C VAL A 15 -9.12 43.61 3.20
N ALA A 16 -9.72 42.81 4.07
CA ALA A 16 -10.71 43.27 5.04
C ALA A 16 -10.25 42.84 6.44
N ALA A 17 -10.19 43.83 7.34
CA ALA A 17 -9.59 43.76 8.65
C ALA A 17 -10.55 43.30 9.76
N THR A 18 -9.98 42.46 10.63
CA THR A 18 -10.14 42.28 12.09
C THR A 18 -11.38 42.79 12.84
N THR A 19 -11.91 41.90 13.70
CA THR A 19 -12.43 42.26 15.03
C THR A 19 -11.90 41.29 16.11
N ALA A 20 -11.65 41.85 17.29
CA ALA A 20 -11.02 41.33 18.52
C ALA A 20 -11.52 39.94 18.99
N GLY A 21 -10.72 39.06 19.63
CA GLY A 21 -10.04 39.14 20.94
C GLY A 21 -10.53 37.92 21.77
N CYS A 22 -9.70 37.06 22.39
CA CYS A 22 -8.73 37.32 23.46
C CYS A 22 -7.50 36.40 23.40
N ALA A 23 -6.38 36.94 23.86
CA ALA A 23 -5.05 36.34 23.94
C ALA A 23 -4.61 36.12 25.40
N THR A 24 -3.73 35.15 25.67
CA THR A 24 -2.48 35.28 26.48
C THR A 24 -1.60 34.02 26.26
N GLN A 25 -0.50 34.07 25.48
CA GLN A 25 0.93 34.38 25.82
C GLN A 25 1.61 33.27 26.67
N SER A 26 2.82 32.74 26.42
CA SER A 26 4.03 33.24 25.73
C SER A 26 4.97 32.09 25.34
N GLY A 27 5.73 32.27 24.25
CA GLY A 27 6.89 31.44 23.86
C GLY A 27 7.42 31.80 22.46
N ASP A 28 8.42 32.68 22.42
CA ASP A 28 9.13 33.23 21.25
C ASP A 28 9.44 32.28 20.08
N GLY A 29 9.21 32.78 18.85
CA GLY A 29 9.95 32.30 17.67
C GLY A 29 9.19 32.31 16.33
N GLY A 30 9.12 33.46 15.66
CA GLY A 30 9.22 33.59 14.19
C GLY A 30 8.12 33.00 13.27
N GLY A 31 7.21 33.87 12.80
CA GLY A 31 6.71 33.91 11.41
C GLY A 31 5.59 32.94 11.00
N PRO A 32 4.38 33.42 10.62
CA PRO A 32 3.36 32.60 9.99
C PRO A 32 3.41 32.75 8.46
N GLU A 33 4.15 31.88 7.78
CA GLU A 33 3.99 31.67 6.35
C GLU A 33 4.04 30.16 6.08
N SER A 34 2.88 29.50 6.16
CA SER A 34 2.67 28.18 5.56
C SER A 34 1.48 28.28 4.62
N SER A 35 1.78 28.80 3.43
CA SER A 35 1.02 28.52 2.23
C SER A 35 1.73 27.35 1.55
N GLY A 36 1.28 26.14 1.84
CA GLY A 36 1.75 24.90 1.24
C GLY A 36 0.66 23.86 1.42
N ASP A 37 -0.09 23.61 0.35
CA ASP A 37 -0.94 22.42 0.19
C ASP A 37 0.00 21.19 0.10
N ASP A 38 0.70 20.88 1.18
CA ASP A 38 1.38 19.59 1.34
C ASP A 38 0.27 18.58 1.65
N GLY A 39 -0.28 18.01 0.57
CA GLY A 39 -1.40 17.08 0.64
C GLY A 39 -1.15 16.03 1.71
N ILE A 40 -2.01 16.00 2.73
CA ILE A 40 -1.90 15.09 3.88
C ILE A 40 -1.80 13.66 3.34
N LYS A 41 -0.60 13.09 3.41
CA LYS A 41 -0.37 11.68 3.12
C LYS A 41 -0.84 10.90 4.34
N ALA A 42 -1.83 10.02 4.15
CA ALA A 42 -2.28 9.13 5.21
C ALA A 42 -1.26 8.00 5.39
N SER A 43 -0.68 7.92 6.58
CA SER A 43 0.10 6.77 7.01
C SER A 43 -0.79 5.77 7.75
N SER A 44 -0.65 4.49 7.41
CA SER A 44 -1.34 3.37 8.06
C SER A 44 -0.32 2.45 8.71
N CYS A 45 -0.43 2.29 10.03
CA CYS A 45 0.30 1.28 10.77
C CYS A 45 -0.68 0.16 11.13
N VAL A 46 -0.37 -1.06 10.73
CA VAL A 46 -1.14 -2.25 11.12
C VAL A 46 -0.28 -3.07 12.08
N ASP A 47 -0.81 -3.28 13.29
CA ASP A 47 -0.21 -4.22 14.23
C ASP A 47 -0.58 -5.65 13.81
N TRP A 48 0.38 -6.35 13.21
CA TRP A 48 0.18 -7.74 12.78
C TRP A 48 0.28 -8.72 13.95
N VAL A 49 -0.66 -9.65 14.02
CA VAL A 49 -0.54 -10.81 14.92
C VAL A 49 0.50 -11.77 14.37
N THR A 50 1.36 -12.30 15.25
CA THR A 50 2.35 -13.31 14.84
C THR A 50 1.64 -14.64 14.59
N LEU A 51 1.75 -15.15 13.35
CA LEU A 51 1.26 -16.48 12.96
C LEU A 51 2.47 -17.36 12.59
N PRO A 52 3.15 -17.98 13.57
CA PRO A 52 4.43 -18.64 13.33
C PRO A 52 4.29 -20.01 12.66
N THR A 53 3.10 -20.63 12.69
CA THR A 53 2.88 -21.95 12.11
C THR A 53 2.01 -21.89 10.85
N ALA A 54 2.23 -22.85 9.94
CA ALA A 54 1.38 -23.07 8.78
C ALA A 54 -0.11 -23.28 9.15
N ALA A 55 -0.38 -23.93 10.29
CA ALA A 55 -1.73 -24.17 10.77
C ALA A 55 -2.44 -22.87 11.19
N ASP A 56 -1.73 -21.98 11.89
CA ASP A 56 -2.27 -20.68 12.31
C ASP A 56 -2.54 -19.80 11.09
N ARG A 57 -1.57 -19.70 10.16
CA ARG A 57 -1.73 -18.94 8.91
C ARG A 57 -2.90 -19.47 8.08
N ARG A 58 -3.02 -20.80 7.94
CA ARG A 58 -4.13 -21.43 7.23
C ARG A 58 -5.48 -21.12 7.87
N THR A 59 -5.54 -20.98 9.19
CA THR A 59 -6.80 -20.67 9.90
C THR A 59 -7.29 -19.28 9.53
N GLU A 60 -6.41 -18.28 9.56
CA GLU A 60 -6.72 -16.88 9.28
C GLU A 60 -6.83 -16.54 7.78
N SER A 61 -6.34 -17.40 6.89
CA SER A 61 -6.40 -17.16 5.44
C SER A 61 -7.78 -17.44 4.84
N ASP A 62 -8.21 -16.66 3.85
CA ASP A 62 -9.40 -16.98 3.05
C ASP A 62 -9.08 -18.01 1.95
N LEU A 63 -7.85 -17.97 1.43
CA LEU A 63 -7.35 -18.81 0.34
C LEU A 63 -5.95 -19.33 0.69
N VAL A 64 -5.69 -20.62 0.43
CA VAL A 64 -4.34 -21.19 0.55
C VAL A 64 -4.04 -21.99 -0.72
N VAL A 65 -3.01 -21.59 -1.43
CA VAL A 65 -2.61 -22.16 -2.72
C VAL A 65 -1.13 -22.49 -2.75
N ASP A 66 -0.76 -23.51 -3.51
CA ASP A 66 0.61 -23.72 -3.96
C ASP A 66 0.72 -23.11 -5.35
N ALA A 67 1.70 -22.24 -5.57
CA ALA A 67 1.82 -21.50 -6.82
C ALA A 67 3.27 -21.26 -7.22
N GLU A 68 3.50 -21.16 -8.52
CA GLU A 68 4.71 -20.57 -9.09
C GLU A 68 4.53 -19.06 -9.15
N VAL A 69 5.42 -18.33 -8.46
CA VAL A 69 5.36 -16.88 -8.30
C VAL A 69 6.45 -16.24 -9.15
N THR A 70 6.04 -15.27 -9.96
CA THR A 70 6.92 -14.46 -10.80
C THR A 70 6.67 -12.99 -10.56
N ARG A 71 7.72 -12.17 -10.71
CA ARG A 71 7.63 -10.73 -10.52
C ARG A 71 7.03 -10.09 -11.76
N THR A 72 6.14 -9.12 -11.55
CA THR A 72 5.61 -8.29 -12.65
C THR A 72 6.20 -6.88 -12.59
N ASP A 73 6.01 -6.11 -13.67
CA ASP A 73 6.34 -4.68 -13.70
C ASP A 73 5.21 -3.78 -13.16
N ARG A 74 4.16 -4.37 -12.57
CA ARG A 74 2.96 -3.65 -12.11
C ARG A 74 3.05 -3.35 -10.62
N THR A 75 2.38 -2.26 -10.23
CA THR A 75 2.16 -1.89 -8.84
C THR A 75 0.69 -1.57 -8.58
N VAL A 76 0.29 -1.61 -7.31
CA VAL A 76 -1.06 -1.24 -6.87
C VAL A 76 -1.01 -0.36 -5.63
N GLU A 77 -1.87 0.67 -5.57
CA GLU A 77 -2.01 1.53 -4.40
C GLU A 77 -3.07 0.97 -3.43
N ARG A 78 -2.65 0.63 -2.21
CA ARG A 78 -3.47 0.12 -1.10
C ARG A 78 -2.94 0.60 0.26
N GLY A 79 -3.05 1.91 0.54
CA GLY A 79 -2.42 2.52 1.73
C GLY A 79 -0.90 2.65 1.64
N GLY A 80 -0.35 2.30 0.49
CA GLY A 80 1.06 2.26 0.08
C GLY A 80 1.13 1.66 -1.33
N ILE A 81 2.24 1.85 -2.03
CA ILE A 81 2.45 1.30 -3.38
C ILE A 81 3.14 -0.06 -3.23
N TYR A 82 2.42 -1.13 -3.57
CA TYR A 82 2.92 -2.51 -3.52
C TYR A 82 3.32 -2.99 -4.91
N ASP A 83 4.41 -3.77 -4.99
CA ASP A 83 4.73 -4.58 -6.16
C ASP A 83 3.70 -5.70 -6.30
N VAL A 84 3.27 -5.95 -7.55
CA VAL A 84 2.35 -7.05 -7.87
C VAL A 84 3.13 -8.23 -8.41
N TYR A 85 2.84 -9.41 -7.89
CA TYR A 85 3.37 -10.68 -8.32
C TYR A 85 2.28 -11.50 -8.99
N GLU A 86 2.66 -12.24 -10.03
CA GLU A 86 1.78 -13.19 -10.69
C GLU A 86 2.02 -14.56 -10.07
N ALA A 87 0.97 -15.17 -9.51
CA ALA A 87 1.01 -16.51 -8.93
C ALA A 87 0.20 -17.47 -9.80
N THR A 88 0.89 -18.35 -10.51
CA THR A 88 0.27 -19.45 -11.26
C THR A 88 -0.04 -20.60 -10.30
N VAL A 89 -1.32 -20.80 -10.03
CA VAL A 89 -1.84 -21.77 -9.08
C VAL A 89 -1.65 -23.20 -9.59
N THR A 90 -1.03 -24.03 -8.76
CA THR A 90 -0.75 -25.45 -9.04
C THR A 90 -1.57 -26.39 -8.16
N ASP A 91 -1.89 -25.99 -6.93
CA ASP A 91 -2.79 -26.70 -6.01
C ASP A 91 -3.58 -25.69 -5.16
N VAL A 92 -4.81 -26.04 -4.79
CA VAL A 92 -5.65 -25.25 -3.90
C VAL A 92 -5.97 -26.09 -2.66
N SER A 93 -5.40 -25.70 -1.52
CA SER A 93 -5.57 -26.44 -0.28
C SER A 93 -6.66 -25.85 0.64
N LYS A 94 -7.06 -24.59 0.46
CA LYS A 94 -8.20 -23.92 1.15
C LYS A 94 -8.80 -22.85 0.27
N GLY A 95 -10.13 -22.66 0.32
CA GLY A 95 -10.81 -21.58 -0.39
C GLY A 95 -11.13 -21.94 -1.85
N SER A 96 -11.34 -20.92 -2.67
CA SER A 96 -11.55 -21.08 -4.12
C SER A 96 -10.79 -19.98 -4.84
N ALA A 97 -9.80 -20.37 -5.64
CA ALA A 97 -9.06 -19.43 -6.47
C ALA A 97 -9.97 -18.90 -7.60
N PRO A 98 -9.93 -17.58 -7.91
CA PRO A 98 -10.75 -16.99 -8.97
C PRO A 98 -10.32 -17.42 -10.39
N GLY A 99 -9.12 -18.01 -10.54
CA GLY A 99 -8.60 -18.54 -11.80
C GLY A 99 -7.29 -19.31 -11.57
N ASP A 100 -6.69 -19.77 -12.66
CA ASP A 100 -5.40 -20.49 -12.66
C ASP A 100 -4.22 -19.57 -12.35
N THR A 101 -4.40 -18.26 -12.52
CA THR A 101 -3.40 -17.23 -12.23
C THR A 101 -4.06 -16.14 -11.39
N ILE A 102 -3.38 -15.69 -10.34
CA ILE A 102 -3.87 -14.63 -9.44
C ILE A 102 -2.78 -13.59 -9.22
N ASP A 103 -3.21 -12.34 -9.01
CA ASP A 103 -2.33 -11.26 -8.60
C ASP A 103 -2.17 -11.28 -7.07
N VAL A 104 -0.93 -11.22 -6.61
CA VAL A 104 -0.58 -11.29 -5.19
C VAL A 104 0.32 -10.12 -4.83
N ILE A 105 0.08 -9.52 -3.67
CA ILE A 105 0.99 -8.56 -3.02
C ILE A 105 1.48 -9.11 -1.69
N SER A 106 2.72 -8.77 -1.35
CA SER A 106 3.31 -9.11 -0.07
C SER A 106 2.89 -8.11 1.00
N THR A 107 2.64 -8.60 2.20
CA THR A 107 2.22 -7.74 3.32
C THR A 107 3.44 -7.14 3.99
N SER A 108 3.50 -5.81 4.02
CA SER A 108 4.56 -5.07 4.71
C SER A 108 4.44 -5.20 6.23
N ASP A 109 5.58 -5.38 6.89
CA ASP A 109 5.74 -5.35 8.35
C ASP A 109 5.96 -3.94 8.90
N GLN A 110 6.00 -2.92 8.04
CA GLN A 110 6.21 -1.52 8.39
C GLN A 110 4.94 -0.70 8.23
N CYS A 111 4.93 0.48 8.84
CA CYS A 111 3.91 1.47 8.54
C CYS A 111 4.05 1.92 7.08
N THR A 112 2.94 1.94 6.36
CA THR A 112 2.90 2.35 4.96
C THR A 112 2.36 3.77 4.84
N THR A 113 2.89 4.54 3.89
CA THR A 113 2.37 5.86 3.57
C THR A 113 1.73 5.85 2.19
N SER A 114 0.52 6.38 2.10
CA SER A 114 -0.23 6.41 0.84
C SER A 114 0.51 7.18 -0.25
N GLY A 115 0.65 6.56 -1.43
CA GLY A 115 1.37 7.11 -2.57
C GLY A 115 2.90 6.98 -2.48
N GLU A 116 3.43 6.27 -1.47
CA GLU A 116 4.85 5.92 -1.36
C GLU A 116 5.03 4.39 -1.50
N PRO A 117 6.14 3.91 -2.07
CA PRO A 117 6.48 2.49 -2.05
C PRO A 117 6.48 1.93 -0.63
N VAL A 118 5.96 0.72 -0.46
CA VAL A 118 6.02 0.03 0.82
C VAL A 118 7.43 -0.45 1.12
N GLU A 119 7.79 -0.45 2.40
CA GLU A 119 9.08 -0.92 2.89
C GLU A 119 8.91 -2.20 3.71
N TYR A 120 10.00 -2.96 3.84
CA TYR A 120 10.07 -4.19 4.61
C TYR A 120 11.34 -4.15 5.46
N VAL A 121 11.31 -4.69 6.69
CA VAL A 121 12.51 -4.68 7.56
C VAL A 121 13.64 -5.50 6.97
N ASP A 122 13.34 -6.71 6.52
CA ASP A 122 14.34 -7.62 5.97
C ASP A 122 14.28 -7.63 4.45
N SER A 123 13.15 -8.05 3.89
CA SER A 123 12.88 -8.10 2.45
C SER A 123 11.41 -8.38 2.20
N ASP A 124 10.94 -8.07 0.99
CA ASP A 124 9.68 -8.62 0.49
C ASP A 124 9.78 -10.15 0.42
N ALA A 125 8.82 -10.85 1.06
CA ALA A 125 8.73 -12.31 1.08
C ALA A 125 8.54 -12.96 -0.31
N LEU A 126 8.11 -12.20 -1.31
CA LEU A 126 7.93 -12.64 -2.69
C LEU A 126 8.99 -12.08 -3.63
N ALA A 127 10.01 -11.36 -3.12
CA ALA A 127 11.07 -10.78 -3.93
C ALA A 127 11.80 -11.81 -4.81
N ASP A 128 12.04 -13.00 -4.25
CA ASP A 128 12.65 -14.11 -4.95
C ASP A 128 11.58 -14.92 -5.68
N GLU A 129 11.69 -15.02 -7.00
CA GLU A 129 10.77 -15.83 -7.81
C GLU A 129 10.94 -17.32 -7.49
N GLY A 130 9.84 -18.09 -7.58
CA GLY A 130 9.89 -19.52 -7.27
C GLY A 130 8.55 -20.12 -6.89
N THR A 131 8.57 -21.34 -6.37
CA THR A 131 7.35 -22.05 -5.95
C THR A 131 7.12 -21.86 -4.46
N TYR A 132 5.90 -21.45 -4.10
CA TYR A 132 5.51 -21.13 -2.73
C TYR A 132 4.14 -21.72 -2.39
N ARG A 133 3.94 -22.03 -1.10
CA ARG A 133 2.62 -22.09 -0.49
C ARG A 133 2.27 -20.71 0.03
N LEU A 134 1.21 -20.11 -0.52
CA LEU A 134 0.75 -18.78 -0.20
C LEU A 134 -0.47 -18.84 0.74
N TYR A 135 -0.46 -18.02 1.78
CA TYR A 135 -1.55 -17.89 2.76
C TYR A 135 -2.18 -16.52 2.58
N LEU A 136 -3.37 -16.49 1.98
CA LEU A 136 -3.91 -15.29 1.35
C LEU A 136 -5.23 -14.85 1.97
N THR A 137 -5.41 -13.53 2.04
CA THR A 137 -6.69 -12.85 2.23
C THR A 137 -6.89 -11.86 1.09
N LYS A 138 -8.11 -11.35 0.91
CA LYS A 138 -8.35 -10.32 -0.10
C LYS A 138 -7.62 -9.04 0.27
N ALA A 139 -6.96 -8.41 -0.70
CA ALA A 139 -6.32 -7.11 -0.47
C ALA A 139 -7.37 -6.03 -0.17
N ASP A 140 -8.57 -6.18 -0.75
CA ASP A 140 -9.75 -5.35 -0.54
C ASP A 140 -10.98 -6.27 -0.38
N PRO A 141 -11.80 -6.12 0.68
CA PRO A 141 -12.94 -7.01 0.92
C PRO A 141 -13.99 -6.98 -0.20
N ASP A 142 -14.07 -5.89 -0.95
CA ASP A 142 -15.04 -5.68 -2.02
C ASP A 142 -14.49 -6.00 -3.42
N ASP A 143 -13.21 -6.38 -3.53
CA ASP A 143 -12.54 -6.67 -4.79
C ASP A 143 -11.67 -7.94 -4.72
N ASP A 144 -12.00 -8.91 -5.60
CA ASP A 144 -11.34 -10.21 -5.69
C ASP A 144 -10.14 -10.21 -6.65
N SER A 145 -9.72 -9.04 -7.15
CA SER A 145 -8.72 -8.96 -8.22
C SER A 145 -7.29 -9.11 -7.71
N VAL A 146 -7.02 -8.68 -6.46
CA VAL A 146 -5.69 -8.75 -5.84
C VAL A 146 -5.78 -9.44 -4.49
N TRP A 147 -4.95 -10.45 -4.31
CA TRP A 147 -4.77 -11.15 -3.05
C TRP A 147 -3.55 -10.60 -2.30
N ARG A 148 -3.57 -10.71 -0.99
CA ARG A 148 -2.49 -10.26 -0.13
C ARG A 148 -2.12 -11.35 0.87
N LEU A 149 -0.85 -11.47 1.22
CA LEU A 149 -0.41 -12.36 2.30
C LEU A 149 -1.16 -12.03 3.60
N VAL A 150 -1.68 -13.02 4.31
CA VAL A 150 -2.50 -12.78 5.51
C VAL A 150 -1.74 -12.00 6.60
N VAL A 151 -0.42 -12.21 6.69
CA VAL A 151 0.54 -11.47 7.52
C VAL A 151 1.87 -11.35 6.78
N PRO A 152 2.79 -10.46 7.21
CA PRO A 152 4.14 -10.42 6.65
C PRO A 152 4.83 -11.79 6.70
N GLY A 153 5.47 -12.18 5.61
CA GLY A 153 6.18 -13.47 5.51
C GLY A 153 5.28 -14.72 5.49
N ALA A 154 3.96 -14.58 5.26
CA ALA A 154 3.05 -15.72 5.14
C ALA A 154 3.15 -16.42 3.77
N ALA A 155 4.37 -16.75 3.35
CA ALA A 155 4.69 -17.55 2.17
C ALA A 155 5.74 -18.59 2.56
N ASP A 156 5.43 -19.87 2.37
CA ASP A 156 6.37 -20.97 2.65
C ASP A 156 6.99 -21.45 1.33
N PRO A 157 8.32 -21.36 1.13
CA PRO A 157 8.97 -21.87 -0.07
C PRO A 157 8.75 -23.38 -0.21
N LEU A 158 8.33 -23.81 -1.39
CA LEU A 158 8.21 -25.21 -1.75
C LEU A 158 9.48 -25.61 -2.49
N THR A 159 10.48 -26.06 -1.74
CA THR A 159 11.69 -26.60 -2.38
C THR A 159 11.31 -27.82 -3.20
N THR A 160 11.53 -27.76 -4.51
CA THR A 160 11.58 -28.95 -5.36
C THR A 160 12.77 -29.77 -4.89
N GLY A 161 12.50 -30.85 -4.15
CA GLY A 161 13.53 -31.77 -3.65
C GLY A 161 14.33 -32.45 -4.76
#